data_AF-A0A8S1LX21-F1
#
_entry.id   AF-A0A8S1LX21-F1
#
_cell.length_a   1.000
_cell.length_b   1.000
_cell.length_c   1.000
_cell.angle_alpha   90.00
_cell.angle_beta   90.00
_cell.angle_gamma   90.00
#
_symmetry.space_group_name_H-M   'P 1'
#
loop_
_entity.id
_entity.type
_entity.pdbx_description
1 polymer ?
#
loop_
_entity_poly.entity_id
_entity_poly.type
_entity_poly.pdbx_seq_one_letter_code
_entity_poly.pdbx_strand_id
1 'polypeptide(L)'
;MNTEYQEQEFDQKRQSELIKEDNSTQLFSIIFAIIYNCFWGLLFCFFRHRNNGEKCITLSFWSLLTEIYFFSVALYKIAIELPVYHRALGRWKEKLFSIAEKVEFILSIIILIGLSYAYFKFEECNGLRNFVLFYLIVTYVVLGIYLISMALLITNKSNNSG
;
A
#
# COMPACT_ATOMS: atom_id res chain seq x y z
N MET A 1 49.59 12.84 9.61
CA MET A 1 48.80 11.78 8.97
C MET A 1 47.34 12.21 9.12
N ASN A 2 46.68 12.61 8.03
CA ASN A 2 45.40 13.34 8.05
C ASN A 2 44.22 12.40 8.31
N THR A 3 43.92 12.16 9.59
CA THR A 3 42.77 11.36 10.05
C THR A 3 41.42 12.01 9.70
N GLU A 4 41.32 13.35 9.68
CA GLU A 4 40.09 14.08 9.31
C GLU A 4 39.66 13.87 7.85
N TYR A 5 40.62 13.75 6.91
CA TYR A 5 40.30 13.49 5.50
C TYR A 5 39.81 12.04 5.28
N GLN A 6 40.33 11.09 6.06
CA GLN A 6 39.87 9.69 6.00
C GLN A 6 38.49 9.52 6.61
N GLU A 7 38.16 10.22 7.71
CA GLU A 7 36.81 10.21 8.30
C GLU A 7 35.77 10.83 7.36
N GLN A 8 36.09 11.93 6.67
CA GLN A 8 35.21 12.53 5.67
C GLN A 8 34.97 11.61 4.46
N GLU A 9 36.00 10.93 3.94
CA GLU A 9 35.82 9.93 2.87
C GLU A 9 34.99 8.73 3.35
N PHE A 10 35.18 8.29 4.60
CA PHE A 10 34.43 7.17 5.16
C PHE A 10 32.95 7.52 5.38
N ASP A 11 32.65 8.71 5.88
CA ASP A 11 31.27 9.19 6.08
C ASP A 11 30.58 9.50 4.76
N GLN A 12 31.31 10.04 3.77
CA GLN A 12 30.78 10.28 2.44
C GLN A 12 30.49 8.95 1.70
N LYS A 13 31.36 7.95 1.86
CA LYS A 13 31.13 6.60 1.32
C LYS A 13 29.94 5.92 2.01
N ARG A 14 29.83 6.02 3.33
CA ARG A 14 28.71 5.49 4.12
C ARG A 14 27.38 6.16 3.76
N GLN A 15 27.36 7.48 3.59
CA GLN A 15 26.19 8.21 3.08
C GLN A 15 25.82 7.79 1.66
N SER A 16 26.81 7.60 0.78
CA SER A 16 26.55 7.16 -0.60
C SER A 16 25.99 5.72 -0.67
N GLU A 17 26.45 4.83 0.20
CA GLU A 17 25.93 3.46 0.33
C GLU A 17 24.51 3.44 0.92
N LEU A 18 24.25 4.24 1.96
CA LEU A 18 22.91 4.44 2.54
C LEU A 18 21.91 4.99 1.52
N ILE A 19 22.29 5.99 0.71
CA ILE A 19 21.45 6.55 -0.35
C ILE A 19 21.16 5.51 -1.44
N LYS A 20 22.12 4.62 -1.73
CA LYS A 20 21.96 3.56 -2.74
C LYS A 20 21.06 2.42 -2.24
N GLU A 21 21.17 2.06 -0.97
CA GLU A 21 20.34 1.05 -0.32
C GLU A 21 18.89 1.52 -0.15
N ASP A 22 18.68 2.76 0.30
CA ASP A 22 17.35 3.39 0.40
C ASP A 22 16.66 3.49 -0.97
N ASN A 23 17.41 3.87 -2.01
CA ASN A 23 16.88 3.90 -3.38
C ASN A 23 16.46 2.50 -3.89
N SER A 24 17.25 1.47 -3.61
CA SER A 24 16.89 0.10 -4.01
C SER A 24 15.64 -0.42 -3.27
N THR A 25 15.50 -0.03 -2.00
CA THR A 25 14.37 -0.41 -1.15
C THR A 25 13.08 0.30 -1.58
N GLN A 26 13.16 1.59 -1.94
CA GLN A 26 12.03 2.35 -2.47
C GLN A 26 11.55 1.82 -3.81
N LEU A 27 12.46 1.51 -4.74
CA LEU A 27 12.09 0.95 -6.04
C LEU A 27 11.44 -0.44 -5.89
N PHE A 28 11.98 -1.28 -5.00
CA PHE A 28 11.36 -2.55 -4.66
C PHE A 28 9.95 -2.37 -4.07
N SER A 29 9.78 -1.41 -3.15
CA SER A 29 8.48 -1.08 -2.55
C SER A 29 7.46 -0.64 -3.60
N ILE A 30 7.85 0.23 -4.54
CA ILE A 30 6.97 0.69 -5.64
C ILE A 30 6.54 -0.49 -6.52
N ILE A 31 7.49 -1.33 -6.95
CA ILE A 31 7.19 -2.50 -7.79
C ILE A 31 6.28 -3.49 -7.05
N PHE A 32 6.58 -3.76 -5.78
CA PHE A 32 5.75 -4.63 -4.95
C PHE A 32 4.33 -4.09 -4.82
N ALA A 33 4.17 -2.78 -4.57
CA ALA A 33 2.88 -2.14 -4.49
C ALA A 33 2.10 -2.27 -5.81
N ILE A 34 2.75 -2.08 -6.97
CA ILE A 34 2.11 -2.27 -8.27
C ILE A 34 1.58 -3.70 -8.42
N ILE A 35 2.44 -4.70 -8.15
CA ILE A 35 2.07 -6.11 -8.28
C ILE A 35 0.92 -6.46 -7.34
N TYR A 36 1.01 -6.02 -6.08
CA TYR A 36 -0.02 -6.24 -5.06
C TYR A 36 -1.38 -5.68 -5.49
N ASN A 37 -1.42 -4.42 -5.92
CA ASN A 37 -2.66 -3.77 -6.35
C ASN A 37 -3.23 -4.44 -7.60
N CYS A 38 -2.40 -4.77 -8.60
CA CYS A 38 -2.84 -5.51 -9.79
C CYS A 38 -3.40 -6.89 -9.44
N PHE A 39 -2.73 -7.64 -8.56
CA PHE A 39 -3.14 -8.98 -8.17
C PHE A 39 -4.52 -8.96 -7.50
N TRP A 40 -4.71 -8.09 -6.51
CA TRP A 40 -6.02 -7.95 -5.86
C TRP A 40 -7.10 -7.43 -6.81
N GLY A 41 -6.79 -6.44 -7.65
CA GLY A 41 -7.72 -5.94 -8.67
C GLY A 41 -8.21 -7.05 -9.61
N LEU A 42 -7.30 -7.90 -10.09
CA LEU A 42 -7.65 -9.06 -10.93
C LEU A 42 -8.51 -10.09 -10.19
N LEU A 43 -8.21 -10.37 -8.91
CA LEU A 43 -9.03 -11.28 -8.11
C LEU A 43 -10.45 -10.73 -7.91
N PHE A 44 -10.60 -9.45 -7.57
CA PHE A 44 -11.92 -8.81 -7.46
C PHE A 44 -12.67 -8.87 -8.79
N CYS A 45 -12.00 -8.59 -9.91
CA CYS A 45 -12.59 -8.70 -11.24
C CYS A 45 -13.08 -10.13 -11.52
N PHE A 46 -12.23 -11.14 -11.27
CA PHE A 46 -12.54 -12.54 -11.52
C PHE A 46 -13.71 -13.04 -10.68
N PHE A 47 -13.68 -12.83 -9.36
CA PHE A 47 -14.74 -13.29 -8.46
C PHE A 47 -16.06 -12.56 -8.73
N ARG A 48 -16.03 -11.28 -9.09
CA ARG A 48 -17.24 -10.53 -9.47
C ARG A 48 -17.87 -11.07 -10.75
N HIS A 49 -17.08 -11.29 -11.81
CA HIS A 49 -17.59 -11.81 -13.09
C HIS A 49 -18.08 -13.26 -13.00
N ARG A 50 -17.40 -14.10 -12.20
CA ARG A 50 -17.85 -15.48 -11.93
C ARG A 50 -19.22 -15.51 -11.25
N ASN A 51 -19.59 -14.44 -10.55
CA ASN A 51 -20.82 -14.32 -9.78
C ASN A 51 -21.99 -13.69 -10.55
N ASN A 52 -21.89 -13.49 -11.87
CA ASN A 52 -22.92 -12.83 -12.69
C ASN A 52 -24.30 -13.52 -12.71
N GLY A 53 -24.46 -14.68 -12.05
CA GLY A 53 -25.73 -15.36 -11.86
C GLY A 53 -26.43 -15.11 -10.51
N GLU A 54 -25.76 -14.49 -9.53
CA GLU A 54 -26.26 -14.32 -8.16
C GLU A 54 -26.74 -12.87 -7.90
N LYS A 55 -27.84 -12.70 -7.14
CA LYS A 55 -28.42 -11.39 -6.81
C LYS A 55 -27.65 -10.69 -5.70
N CYS A 56 -26.43 -10.24 -5.98
CA CYS A 56 -25.59 -9.53 -5.01
C CYS A 56 -25.26 -8.11 -5.42
N ILE A 57 -26.24 -7.22 -5.27
CA ILE A 57 -26.13 -5.82 -5.72
C ILE A 57 -25.08 -5.08 -4.89
N THR A 58 -25.14 -5.21 -3.56
CA THR A 58 -24.30 -4.40 -2.67
C THR A 58 -22.86 -4.90 -2.69
N LEU A 59 -22.69 -6.23 -2.61
CA LEU A 59 -21.35 -6.83 -2.63
C LEU A 59 -20.67 -6.66 -3.98
N SER A 60 -21.41 -6.77 -5.10
CA SER A 60 -20.88 -6.52 -6.44
C SER A 60 -20.50 -5.06 -6.65
N PHE A 61 -21.31 -4.11 -6.15
CA PHE A 61 -20.99 -2.68 -6.23
C PHE A 61 -19.70 -2.33 -5.49
N TRP A 62 -19.56 -2.75 -4.23
CA TRP A 62 -18.34 -2.47 -3.46
C TRP A 62 -17.13 -3.23 -3.98
N SER A 63 -17.32 -4.43 -4.53
CA SER A 63 -16.26 -5.18 -5.22
C SER A 63 -15.80 -4.48 -6.50
N LEU A 64 -16.72 -3.87 -7.26
CA LEU A 64 -16.38 -3.05 -8.44
C LEU A 64 -15.63 -1.78 -8.04
N LEU A 65 -16.07 -1.07 -7.00
CA LEU A 65 -15.35 0.10 -6.49
C LEU A 65 -13.93 -0.26 -6.04
N THR A 66 -13.78 -1.42 -5.40
CA THR A 66 -12.49 -1.95 -4.94
C THR A 66 -11.59 -2.31 -6.13
N GLU A 67 -12.14 -2.97 -7.16
CA GLU A 67 -11.45 -3.27 -8.41
C GLU A 67 -10.91 -2.00 -9.08
N ILE A 68 -11.77 -0.99 -9.26
CA ILE A 68 -11.39 0.31 -9.85
C ILE A 68 -10.32 0.99 -9.00
N TYR A 69 -10.48 0.98 -7.67
CA TYR A 69 -9.50 1.55 -6.75
C TYR A 69 -8.13 0.91 -6.94
N PHE A 70 -8.05 -0.43 -6.89
CA PHE A 70 -6.78 -1.15 -7.05
C PHE A 70 -6.09 -0.86 -8.38
N PHE A 71 -6.84 -0.88 -9.50
CA PHE A 71 -6.26 -0.56 -10.79
C PHE A 71 -5.85 0.91 -10.91
N SER A 72 -6.62 1.83 -10.33
CA SER A 72 -6.27 3.26 -10.34
C SER A 72 -4.98 3.54 -9.58
N VAL A 73 -4.77 2.89 -8.43
CA VAL A 73 -3.52 2.99 -7.66
C VAL A 73 -2.37 2.36 -8.45
N ALA A 74 -2.54 1.16 -9.01
CA ALA A 74 -1.50 0.54 -9.83
C ALA A 74 -1.10 1.42 -11.03
N LEU A 75 -2.08 2.01 -11.74
CA LEU A 75 -1.84 2.92 -12.85
C LEU A 75 -1.13 4.20 -12.40
N TYR A 76 -1.54 4.79 -11.27
CA TYR A 76 -0.85 5.94 -10.69
C TYR A 76 0.64 5.62 -10.42
N LYS A 77 0.91 4.47 -9.81
CA LYS A 77 2.28 4.04 -9.50
C LYS A 77 3.12 3.78 -10.76
N ILE A 78 2.54 3.16 -11.78
CA ILE A 78 3.23 2.88 -13.06
C ILE A 78 3.44 4.16 -13.89
N ALA A 79 2.42 5.00 -14.02
CA ALA A 79 2.42 6.11 -14.98
C ALA A 79 3.01 7.40 -14.41
N ILE A 80 2.95 7.60 -13.09
CA ILE A 80 3.39 8.83 -12.44
C ILE A 80 4.54 8.54 -11.48
N GLU A 81 4.36 7.65 -10.51
CA GLU A 81 5.35 7.45 -9.44
C GLU A 81 6.68 6.88 -9.98
N LEU A 82 6.63 5.83 -10.79
CA LEU A 82 7.82 5.17 -11.35
C LEU A 82 8.62 6.07 -12.33
N PRO A 83 8.00 6.82 -13.28
CA PRO A 83 8.75 7.72 -14.16
C PRO A 83 9.30 8.94 -13.43
N VAL A 84 8.55 9.50 -12.49
CA VAL A 84 9.00 10.62 -11.64
C VAL A 84 10.13 10.15 -10.71
N TYR A 85 10.10 8.88 -10.26
CA TYR A 85 11.20 8.27 -9.52
C TYR A 85 12.50 8.28 -10.32
N HIS A 86 12.47 7.87 -11.59
CA HIS A 86 13.66 7.81 -12.45
C HIS A 86 14.11 9.15 -13.05
N ARG A 87 13.19 10.11 -13.29
CA ARG A 87 13.51 11.33 -14.07
C ARG A 87 13.57 12.63 -13.28
N ALA A 88 12.95 12.73 -12.10
CA ALA A 88 12.81 14.00 -11.39
C ALA A 88 13.63 14.06 -10.09
N LEU A 89 14.57 15.00 -10.04
CA LEU A 89 15.27 15.44 -8.82
C LEU A 89 14.67 16.77 -8.36
N GLY A 90 13.92 16.78 -7.25
CA GLY A 90 13.43 18.04 -6.67
C GLY A 90 12.44 17.89 -5.52
N ARG A 91 12.48 18.81 -4.53
CA ARG A 91 11.62 18.84 -3.32
C ARG A 91 10.11 18.81 -3.58
N TRP A 92 9.65 19.19 -4.77
CA TRP A 92 8.23 19.16 -5.12
C TRP A 92 7.68 17.73 -5.26
N LYS A 93 8.54 16.76 -5.61
CA LYS A 93 8.23 15.33 -5.69
C LYS A 93 7.81 14.76 -4.34
N GLU A 94 8.58 15.04 -3.29
CA GLU A 94 8.32 14.56 -1.93
C GLU A 94 6.98 15.07 -1.39
N LYS A 95 6.65 16.34 -1.64
CA LYS A 95 5.34 16.91 -1.25
C LYS A 95 4.20 16.26 -2.01
N LEU A 96 4.35 16.03 -3.32
CA LEU A 96 3.32 15.39 -4.15
C LEU A 96 3.05 13.96 -3.70
N PHE A 97 4.10 13.17 -3.47
CA PHE A 97 3.99 11.79 -3.00
C PHE A 97 3.43 11.70 -1.58
N SER A 98 3.85 12.58 -0.66
CA SER A 98 3.27 12.62 0.68
C SER A 98 1.76 12.93 0.68
N ILE A 99 1.29 13.77 -0.24
CA ILE A 99 -0.15 14.02 -0.39
C ILE A 99 -0.84 12.79 -1.00
N ALA A 100 -0.26 12.20 -2.04
CA ALA A 100 -0.82 11.01 -2.69
C ALA A 100 -0.95 9.83 -1.72
N GLU A 101 0.07 9.57 -0.90
CA GLU A 101 0.04 8.54 0.14
C GLU A 101 -1.11 8.75 1.14
N LYS A 102 -1.35 10.00 1.56
CA LYS A 102 -2.48 10.32 2.46
C LYS A 102 -3.83 10.08 1.79
N VAL A 103 -3.95 10.41 0.51
CA VAL A 103 -5.18 10.18 -0.27
C VAL A 103 -5.40 8.68 -0.46
N GLU A 104 -4.37 7.92 -0.84
CA GLU A 104 -4.41 6.45 -0.94
C GLU A 104 -4.85 5.83 0.39
N PHE A 105 -4.31 6.31 1.52
CA PHE A 105 -4.69 5.82 2.84
C PHE A 105 -6.17 6.08 3.16
N ILE A 106 -6.68 7.29 2.91
CA ILE A 106 -8.08 7.64 3.14
C ILE A 106 -9.01 6.80 2.25
N LEU A 107 -8.68 6.66 0.97
CA LEU A 107 -9.48 5.84 0.03
C LEU A 107 -9.47 4.36 0.45
N SER A 108 -8.32 3.85 0.90
CA SER A 108 -8.22 2.49 1.46
C SER A 108 -9.18 2.27 2.63
N ILE A 109 -9.28 3.24 3.55
CA ILE A 109 -10.21 3.18 4.68
C ILE A 109 -11.67 3.15 4.19
N ILE A 110 -12.02 4.01 3.23
CA ILE A 110 -13.38 4.07 2.67
C ILE A 110 -13.76 2.73 2.03
N ILE A 111 -12.85 2.15 1.21
CA ILE A 111 -13.05 0.84 0.59
C ILE A 111 -13.20 -0.26 1.65
N LEU A 112 -12.36 -0.26 2.68
CA LEU A 112 -12.40 -1.25 3.75
C LEU A 112 -13.72 -1.19 4.54
N ILE A 113 -14.18 0.01 4.91
CA ILE A 113 -15.48 0.20 5.57
C ILE A 113 -16.62 -0.27 4.66
N GLY A 114 -16.58 0.10 3.38
CA GLY A 114 -17.60 -0.27 2.41
C GLY A 114 -17.71 -1.77 2.17
N LEU A 115 -16.58 -2.46 2.03
CA LEU A 115 -16.53 -3.92 1.90
C LEU A 115 -17.01 -4.63 3.15
N SER A 116 -16.60 -4.16 4.34
CA SER A 116 -17.10 -4.70 5.60
C SER A 116 -18.62 -4.52 5.72
N TYR A 117 -19.13 -3.34 5.41
CA TYR A 117 -20.57 -3.08 5.35
C TYR A 117 -21.28 -4.03 4.37
N ALA A 118 -20.74 -4.19 3.16
CA ALA A 118 -21.32 -5.06 2.14
C ALA A 118 -21.34 -6.53 2.59
N TYR A 119 -20.28 -6.99 3.26
CA TYR A 119 -20.22 -8.34 3.82
C TYR A 119 -21.29 -8.60 4.89
N PHE A 120 -21.58 -7.60 5.74
CA PHE A 120 -22.61 -7.71 6.78
C PHE A 120 -24.04 -7.60 6.27
N LYS A 121 -24.28 -7.20 5.02
CA LYS A 121 -25.63 -7.09 4.45
C LYS A 121 -26.27 -8.45 4.08
N PHE A 122 -25.62 -9.58 4.41
CA PHE A 122 -26.10 -10.96 4.22
C PHE A 122 -26.86 -11.17 2.89
N GLU A 123 -26.15 -11.05 1.77
CA GLU A 123 -26.68 -11.40 0.44
C GLU A 123 -26.36 -12.88 0.11
N GLU A 124 -27.20 -13.53 -0.70
CA GLU A 124 -27.09 -14.94 -1.12
C GLU A 124 -26.01 -15.17 -2.19
N CYS A 125 -24.78 -14.73 -1.92
CA CYS A 125 -23.63 -15.00 -2.80
C CYS A 125 -22.45 -15.59 -2.06
N ASN A 126 -22.45 -16.91 -1.92
CA ASN A 126 -21.41 -17.58 -1.14
C ASN A 126 -20.02 -17.43 -1.76
N GLY A 127 -19.90 -17.43 -3.09
CA GLY A 127 -18.60 -17.31 -3.79
C GLY A 127 -17.92 -15.97 -3.55
N LEU A 128 -18.56 -14.88 -4.01
CA LEU A 128 -18.03 -13.52 -3.86
C LEU A 128 -17.90 -13.12 -2.38
N ARG A 129 -18.83 -13.54 -1.52
CA ARG A 129 -18.79 -13.24 -0.09
C ARG A 129 -17.63 -13.90 0.63
N ASN A 130 -17.34 -15.18 0.33
CA ASN A 130 -16.18 -15.87 0.91
C ASN A 130 -14.87 -15.24 0.45
N PHE A 131 -14.79 -14.81 -0.80
CA PHE A 131 -13.63 -14.07 -1.31
C PHE A 131 -13.45 -12.72 -0.58
N VAL A 132 -14.52 -11.92 -0.46
CA VAL A 132 -14.47 -10.64 0.27
C VAL A 132 -14.09 -10.87 1.74
N LEU A 133 -14.63 -11.90 2.39
CA LEU A 133 -14.24 -12.26 3.75
C LEU A 133 -12.75 -12.58 3.86
N PHE A 134 -12.21 -13.39 2.94
CA PHE A 134 -10.80 -13.73 2.91
C PHE A 134 -9.94 -12.47 2.76
N TYR A 135 -10.29 -11.59 1.82
CA TYR A 135 -9.61 -10.31 1.64
C TYR A 135 -9.65 -9.44 2.90
N LEU A 136 -10.81 -9.32 3.56
CA LEU A 136 -10.97 -8.57 4.80
C LEU A 136 -10.08 -9.15 5.91
N ILE A 137 -10.09 -10.48 6.10
CA ILE A 137 -9.24 -11.15 7.11
C ILE A 137 -7.77 -10.83 6.87
N VAL A 138 -7.27 -11.05 5.64
CA VAL A 138 -5.86 -10.78 5.30
C VAL A 138 -5.52 -9.31 5.56
N THR A 139 -6.38 -8.39 5.13
CA THR A 139 -6.14 -6.95 5.28
C THR A 139 -6.16 -6.51 6.74
N TYR A 140 -7.11 -6.97 7.54
CA TYR A 140 -7.19 -6.67 8.96
C TYR A 140 -6.04 -7.28 9.77
N VAL A 141 -5.56 -8.47 9.42
CA VAL A 141 -4.38 -9.08 10.06
C VAL A 141 -3.13 -8.23 9.79
N VAL A 142 -2.91 -7.84 8.53
CA VAL A 142 -1.76 -6.97 8.18
C VAL A 142 -1.84 -5.63 8.90
N LEU A 143 -3.02 -5.00 8.94
CA LEU A 143 -3.24 -3.75 9.64
C LEU A 143 -3.05 -3.90 11.16
N GLY A 144 -3.50 -5.01 11.74
CA GLY A 144 -3.28 -5.34 13.15
C GLY A 144 -1.80 -5.47 13.49
N ILE A 145 -1.03 -6.19 12.68
CA ILE A 145 0.43 -6.31 12.83
C ILE A 145 1.08 -4.93 12.76
N TYR A 146 0.71 -4.12 11.76
CA TYR A 146 1.23 -2.76 11.60
C TYR A 146 0.98 -1.88 12.84
N LEU A 147 -0.25 -1.90 13.37
CA LEU A 147 -0.60 -1.11 14.57
C LEU A 147 0.18 -1.58 15.81
N ILE A 148 0.36 -2.89 15.99
CA ILE A 148 1.16 -3.44 17.09
C ILE A 148 2.62 -3.02 16.96
N SER A 149 3.21 -3.13 15.76
CA SER A 149 4.58 -2.69 15.51
C SER A 149 4.77 -1.20 15.82
N MET A 150 3.84 -0.34 15.41
CA MET A 150 3.87 1.09 15.72
C MET A 150 3.76 1.36 17.22
N ALA A 151 2.88 0.67 17.93
CA ALA A 151 2.73 0.81 19.38
C ALA A 151 4.02 0.40 20.13
N LEU A 152 4.67 -0.69 19.71
CA LEU A 152 5.94 -1.12 20.28
C LEU A 152 7.07 -0.11 20.04
N LEU A 153 7.15 0.47 18.84
CA LEU A 153 8.15 1.51 18.51
C LEU A 153 7.97 2.77 19.36
N ILE A 154 6.73 3.23 19.56
CA ILE A 154 6.42 4.38 20.41
C ILE A 154 6.82 4.09 21.86
N THR A 155 6.48 2.90 22.35
CA THR A 155 6.78 2.49 23.74
C THR A 155 8.29 2.38 23.99
N ASN A 156 9.04 1.77 23.07
CA ASN A 156 10.50 1.68 23.17
C ASN A 156 11.19 3.05 23.06
N LYS A 157 10.72 3.93 22.18
CA LYS A 157 11.25 5.29 22.08
C LYS A 157 11.04 6.06 23.39
N SER A 158 9.88 5.89 24.03
CA SER A 158 9.60 6.49 25.34
C SER A 158 10.56 5.98 26.44
N ASN A 159 10.94 4.69 26.42
CA ASN A 159 11.82 4.11 27.43
C ASN A 159 13.31 4.47 27.24
N ASN A 160 13.77 4.73 26.02
CA ASN A 160 15.16 5.10 25.73
C ASN A 160 15.42 6.63 25.77
N SER A 161 14.41 7.43 26.11
CA SER A 161 14.51 8.89 26.20
C SER A 161 14.62 9.42 27.64
N GLY A 162 14.70 8.53 28.63
CA GLY A 162 14.90 8.85 30.05
C GLY A 162 16.25 8.35 30.53
#